data_AF-A0A7S1RRF0-F1
#
_entry.id   AF-A0A7S1RRF0-F1
#
_cell.length_a   1.000
_cell.length_b   1.000
_cell.length_c   1.000
_cell.angle_alpha   90.00
_cell.angle_beta   90.00
_cell.angle_gamma   90.00
#
_symmetry.space_group_name_H-M   'P 1'
#
loop_
_entity.id
_entity.type
_entity.pdbx_description
1 polymer ?
#
loop_
_entity_poly.entity_id
_entity_poly.type
_entity_poly.pdbx_seq_one_letter_code
_entity_poly.pdbx_strand_id
1 'polypeptide(L)'
;DGQHMCSAWSQRPDGSSTPVHVHVHPDFSVSDIPVYAGGSLKRGLQQYYAACLERAGLLVTTSCFATWLEARKTNGGAKLIPAIPASGFGDGRGQALRVIFFDDNINLHLGGSSCSDGICNLRDVSTGEYVDFSIGQNGFAADNAYRHTVIHHSTEYRNVLVQANILDAMANADYFSSIIQRYRQPGEKLLVFFDVNGTIVWDDTVSGKGHSEVLLSTMFRFGEVRPTGTVDFSWAGKPPVRLDKRMTLRQLVSEISNKDADFYSGFWTLANC
;
A
#
# COMPACT_ATOMS: atom_id res chain seq x y z
N ASP A 1 3.76 -7.63 -22.24
CA ASP A 1 4.14 -8.98 -21.78
C ASP A 1 4.52 -9.04 -20.29
N GLY A 2 3.67 -8.52 -19.40
CA GLY A 2 3.88 -8.54 -17.93
C GLY A 2 2.86 -9.41 -17.16
N GLN A 3 1.93 -10.08 -17.86
CA GLN A 3 0.83 -10.82 -17.24
C GLN A 3 1.14 -12.30 -16.93
N HIS A 4 2.33 -12.81 -17.27
CA HIS A 4 2.68 -14.22 -17.07
C HIS A 4 3.53 -14.52 -15.83
N MET A 5 3.84 -13.56 -14.96
CA MET A 5 4.64 -13.81 -13.73
C MET A 5 3.83 -13.86 -12.43
N CYS A 6 2.51 -13.70 -12.45
CA CYS A 6 1.69 -13.68 -11.22
C CYS A 6 0.92 -14.98 -10.92
N SER A 7 1.08 -16.05 -11.68
CA SER A 7 0.24 -17.26 -11.56
C SER A 7 0.89 -18.46 -10.85
N ALA A 8 1.94 -18.27 -10.04
CA ALA A 8 2.57 -19.39 -9.33
C ALA A 8 3.14 -18.96 -7.98
N TRP A 9 2.27 -18.79 -6.98
CA TRP A 9 2.70 -18.71 -5.58
C TRP A 9 1.87 -19.68 -4.71
N SER A 10 1.62 -20.86 -5.27
CA SER A 10 1.44 -22.07 -4.47
C SER A 10 2.80 -22.51 -3.95
N GLN A 11 2.81 -23.28 -2.84
CA GLN A 11 4.02 -23.90 -2.29
C GLN A 11 4.94 -24.38 -3.41
N ARG A 12 6.23 -24.06 -3.34
CA ARG A 12 7.19 -24.63 -4.30
C ARG A 12 6.98 -26.14 -4.33
N PRO A 13 6.88 -26.76 -5.51
CA PRO A 13 6.63 -28.20 -5.63
C PRO A 13 7.65 -29.05 -4.86
N ASP A 14 8.83 -28.50 -4.59
CA ASP A 14 9.95 -29.14 -3.90
C ASP A 14 9.91 -28.99 -2.37
N GLY A 15 9.00 -28.19 -1.81
CA GLY A 15 8.95 -27.90 -0.37
C GLY A 15 10.18 -27.19 0.19
N SER A 16 11.03 -26.60 -0.66
CA SER A 16 12.27 -25.95 -0.21
C SER A 16 11.96 -24.70 0.63
N SER A 17 12.69 -24.58 1.75
CA SER A 17 12.63 -23.41 2.65
C SER A 17 13.77 -22.41 2.40
N THR A 18 14.59 -22.66 1.39
CA THR A 18 15.77 -21.83 1.09
C THR A 18 15.34 -20.61 0.28
N PRO A 19 15.69 -19.39 0.73
CA PRO A 19 15.51 -18.18 -0.05
C PRO A 19 16.16 -18.29 -1.43
N VAL A 20 15.48 -17.80 -2.47
CA VAL A 20 16.09 -17.66 -3.80
C VAL A 20 16.38 -16.19 -4.05
N HIS A 21 17.62 -15.89 -4.39
CA HIS A 21 18.08 -14.54 -4.69
C HIS A 21 18.33 -14.42 -6.19
N VAL A 22 17.69 -13.46 -6.83
CA VAL A 22 17.88 -13.13 -8.25
C VAL A 22 18.42 -11.71 -8.35
N HIS A 23 19.61 -11.56 -8.91
CA HIS A 23 20.15 -10.25 -9.26
C HIS A 23 19.57 -9.82 -10.61
N VAL A 24 18.81 -8.73 -10.63
CA VAL A 24 18.17 -8.19 -11.84
C VAL A 24 19.03 -7.06 -12.44
N HIS A 25 19.71 -6.31 -11.58
CA HIS A 25 20.63 -5.22 -11.89
C HIS A 25 21.69 -5.15 -10.78
N PRO A 26 22.88 -4.55 -11.00
CA PRO A 26 23.86 -4.32 -9.93
C PRO A 26 23.27 -3.68 -8.66
N ASP A 27 22.29 -2.80 -8.82
CA ASP A 27 21.62 -2.08 -7.72
C ASP A 27 20.31 -2.73 -7.23
N PHE A 28 19.82 -3.77 -7.92
CA PHE A 28 18.51 -4.36 -7.64
C PHE A 28 18.59 -5.88 -7.54
N SER A 29 18.12 -6.43 -6.42
CA SER A 29 17.97 -7.87 -6.24
C SER A 29 16.59 -8.23 -5.71
N VAL A 30 16.00 -9.27 -6.28
CA VAL A 30 14.75 -9.87 -5.84
C VAL A 30 15.09 -11.04 -4.93
N SER A 31 14.31 -11.21 -3.87
CA SER A 31 14.45 -12.35 -2.96
C SER A 31 13.09 -12.98 -2.72
N ASP A 32 12.98 -14.24 -3.10
CA ASP A 32 11.84 -15.06 -2.78
C ASP A 32 12.11 -15.79 -1.46
N ILE A 33 11.37 -15.42 -0.42
CA ILE A 33 11.50 -15.97 0.93
C ILE A 33 10.21 -16.74 1.22
N PRO A 34 10.26 -18.08 1.33
CA PRO A 34 9.07 -18.90 1.47
C PRO A 34 8.57 -18.89 2.92
N VAL A 35 7.94 -17.78 3.33
CA VAL A 35 7.56 -17.52 4.72
C VAL A 35 6.66 -18.61 5.32
N TYR A 36 5.80 -19.21 4.49
CA TYR A 36 4.82 -20.22 4.93
C TYR A 36 5.27 -21.66 4.65
N ALA A 37 6.45 -21.89 4.05
CA ALA A 37 6.90 -23.25 3.74
C ALA A 37 7.21 -24.05 5.01
N GLY A 38 6.83 -25.33 5.01
CA GLY A 38 7.12 -26.26 6.09
C GLY A 38 6.45 -25.93 7.43
N GLY A 39 5.40 -25.10 7.44
CA GLY A 39 4.61 -24.81 8.65
C GLY A 39 5.32 -23.96 9.71
N SER A 40 6.48 -23.37 9.40
CA SER A 40 7.28 -22.59 10.35
C SER A 40 7.27 -21.09 10.02
N LEU A 41 6.10 -20.46 10.16
CA LEU A 41 5.91 -19.02 9.95
C LEU A 41 6.96 -18.19 10.71
N LYS A 42 7.22 -18.54 11.97
CA LYS A 42 8.23 -17.88 12.80
C LYS A 42 9.63 -17.88 12.16
N ARG A 43 10.08 -19.03 11.64
CA ARG A 43 11.40 -19.14 11.00
C ARG A 43 11.45 -18.34 9.70
N GLY A 44 10.39 -18.43 8.90
CA GLY A 44 10.26 -17.66 7.66
C GLY A 44 10.29 -16.15 7.92
N LEU A 45 9.60 -15.69 8.97
CA LEU A 45 9.61 -14.29 9.41
C LEU A 45 10.99 -13.83 9.86
N GLN A 46 11.72 -14.65 10.61
CA GLN A 46 13.07 -14.34 11.03
C GLN A 46 14.03 -14.23 9.85
N GLN A 47 13.90 -15.12 8.85
CA GLN A 47 14.69 -15.05 7.61
C GLN A 47 14.33 -13.81 6.78
N TYR A 48 13.04 -13.54 6.64
CA TYR A 48 12.54 -12.33 5.97
C TYR A 48 13.08 -11.07 6.62
N TYR A 49 12.98 -10.99 7.94
CA TYR A 49 13.51 -9.88 8.72
C TYR A 49 15.03 -9.75 8.60
N ALA A 50 15.79 -10.84 8.72
CA ALA A 50 17.24 -10.83 8.53
C ALA A 50 17.63 -10.31 7.14
N ALA A 51 16.93 -10.74 6.09
CA ALA A 51 17.16 -10.27 4.73
C ALA A 51 16.87 -8.76 4.58
N CYS A 52 15.85 -8.23 5.26
CA CYS A 52 15.59 -6.79 5.32
C CYS A 52 16.72 -6.02 6.02
N LEU A 53 17.37 -6.61 7.02
CA LEU A 53 18.44 -5.96 7.78
C LEU A 53 19.78 -5.89 7.06
N GLU A 54 20.12 -6.93 6.31
CA GLU A 54 21.37 -6.99 5.55
C GLU A 54 21.39 -5.99 4.39
N ARG A 55 20.22 -5.57 3.93
CA ARG A 55 20.06 -4.63 2.83
C ARG A 55 20.13 -3.18 3.34
N ALA A 56 20.83 -2.35 2.57
CA ALA A 56 20.78 -0.90 2.71
C ALA A 56 19.82 -0.33 1.65
N GLY A 57 19.05 0.70 2.00
CA GLY A 57 18.17 1.40 1.07
C GLY A 57 16.67 1.11 1.25
N LEU A 58 15.92 1.36 0.18
CA LEU A 58 14.46 1.26 0.11
C LEU A 58 14.02 -0.19 -0.07
N LEU A 59 13.09 -0.68 0.76
CA LEU A 59 12.51 -2.01 0.61
C LEU A 59 11.11 -1.90 0.02
N VAL A 60 10.92 -2.51 -1.15
CA VAL A 60 9.62 -2.59 -1.82
C VAL A 60 9.11 -4.02 -1.71
N THR A 61 7.95 -4.20 -1.10
CA THR A 61 7.26 -5.50 -1.04
C THR A 61 6.25 -5.57 -2.17
N THR A 62 6.37 -6.57 -3.04
CA THR A 62 5.46 -6.75 -4.18
C THR A 62 4.33 -7.72 -3.87
N SER A 63 3.10 -7.28 -4.18
CA SER A 63 1.85 -8.04 -4.43
C SER A 63 1.65 -9.38 -3.72
N CYS A 64 0.79 -9.39 -2.71
CA CYS A 64 0.13 -10.57 -2.14
C CYS A 64 -1.29 -10.77 -2.71
N PHE A 65 -1.61 -10.24 -3.90
CA PHE A 65 -3.00 -10.06 -4.35
C PHE A 65 -3.82 -11.36 -4.38
N ALA A 66 -3.26 -12.46 -4.90
CA ALA A 66 -3.95 -13.75 -4.96
C ALA A 66 -4.29 -14.28 -3.56
N THR A 67 -3.30 -14.36 -2.67
CA THR A 67 -3.48 -14.80 -1.27
C THR A 67 -4.44 -13.89 -0.51
N TRP A 68 -4.33 -12.57 -0.71
CA TRP A 68 -5.21 -11.59 -0.11
C TRP A 68 -6.66 -11.76 -0.57
N LEU A 69 -6.87 -12.03 -1.86
CA LEU A 69 -8.19 -12.30 -2.42
C LEU A 69 -8.79 -13.59 -1.88
N GLU A 70 -8.00 -14.68 -1.79
CA GLU A 70 -8.41 -15.95 -1.19
C GLU A 70 -8.81 -15.78 0.29
N ALA A 71 -8.07 -14.95 1.02
CA ALA A 71 -8.36 -14.56 2.40
C ALA A 71 -9.49 -13.52 2.53
N ARG A 72 -10.30 -13.31 1.48
CA ARG A 72 -11.43 -12.36 1.43
C ARG A 72 -11.04 -10.93 1.75
N LYS A 73 -9.84 -10.51 1.33
CA LYS A 73 -9.30 -9.16 1.50
C LYS A 73 -9.12 -8.71 2.97
N THR A 74 -8.90 -9.67 3.86
CA THR A 74 -8.64 -9.40 5.28
C THR A 74 -7.17 -9.13 5.54
N ASN A 75 -6.89 -8.36 6.60
CA ASN A 75 -5.53 -8.07 7.05
C ASN A 75 -4.69 -9.35 7.29
N GLY A 76 -5.28 -10.42 7.79
CA GLY A 76 -4.58 -11.67 8.12
C GLY A 76 -4.00 -12.41 6.91
N GLY A 77 -4.52 -12.17 5.70
CA GLY A 77 -4.00 -12.72 4.44
C GLY A 77 -3.28 -11.69 3.56
N ALA A 78 -3.01 -10.51 4.11
CA ALA A 78 -2.48 -9.39 3.35
C ALA A 78 -0.94 -9.28 3.39
N LYS A 79 -0.40 -8.11 3.05
CA LYS A 79 1.04 -7.86 2.93
C LYS A 79 1.70 -8.02 4.29
N LEU A 80 2.71 -8.86 4.33
CA LEU A 80 3.40 -9.18 5.56
C LEU A 80 4.34 -8.05 5.97
N ILE A 81 4.07 -7.44 7.12
CA ILE A 81 4.88 -6.35 7.68
C ILE A 81 5.46 -6.82 9.03
N PRO A 82 6.79 -6.70 9.24
CA PRO A 82 7.41 -7.14 10.49
C PRO A 82 7.09 -6.16 11.61
N ALA A 83 6.59 -6.65 12.74
CA ALA A 83 6.36 -5.91 13.96
C ALA A 83 7.54 -6.10 14.92
N ILE A 84 8.20 -5.01 15.29
CA ILE A 84 9.42 -5.05 16.11
C ILE A 84 9.09 -4.60 17.53
N PRO A 85 9.13 -5.48 18.54
CA PRO A 85 8.85 -5.09 19.92
C PRO A 85 9.78 -3.97 20.40
N ALA A 86 9.23 -2.99 21.10
CA ALA A 86 9.97 -1.87 21.67
C ALA A 86 10.94 -2.32 22.77
N SER A 87 10.55 -3.37 23.53
CA SER A 87 11.36 -4.05 24.54
C SER A 87 12.64 -4.69 23.99
N GLY A 88 12.76 -4.80 22.67
CA GLY A 88 14.00 -5.11 21.98
C GLY A 88 13.97 -6.46 21.28
N PHE A 89 14.21 -6.42 19.97
CA PHE A 89 14.72 -7.53 19.20
C PHE A 89 16.08 -7.09 18.67
N GLY A 90 17.11 -7.25 19.50
CA GLY A 90 18.47 -6.84 19.13
C GLY A 90 18.95 -7.68 17.96
N ASP A 91 19.40 -7.03 16.89
CA ASP A 91 20.08 -7.65 15.74
C ASP A 91 21.47 -8.23 16.09
N GLY A 92 21.75 -8.43 17.38
CA GLY A 92 23.09 -8.73 17.92
C GLY A 92 24.07 -7.56 17.86
N ARG A 93 23.75 -6.46 17.16
CA ARG A 93 24.61 -5.27 16.97
C ARG A 93 24.13 -4.05 17.76
N GLY A 94 22.98 -4.15 18.41
CA GLY A 94 22.47 -3.15 19.35
C GLY A 94 21.81 -1.94 18.68
N GLN A 95 21.62 -1.95 17.36
CA GLN A 95 20.94 -0.85 16.68
C GLN A 95 19.43 -1.04 16.72
N ALA A 96 18.70 -0.03 17.20
CA ALA A 96 17.25 -0.04 17.19
C ALA A 96 16.72 0.13 15.77
N LEU A 97 15.65 -0.58 15.42
CA LEU A 97 15.03 -0.52 14.09
C LEU A 97 13.61 -0.01 14.18
N ARG A 98 13.21 0.79 13.21
CA ARG A 98 11.83 1.28 13.06
C ARG A 98 11.29 0.94 11.68
N VAL A 99 10.11 0.35 11.68
CA VAL A 99 9.38 -0.02 10.47
C VAL A 99 8.36 1.08 10.18
N ILE A 100 8.38 1.62 8.97
CA ILE A 100 7.37 2.58 8.49
C ILE A 100 6.75 1.99 7.23
N PHE A 101 5.44 1.77 7.23
CA PHE A 101 4.71 1.20 6.12
C PHE A 101 3.73 2.22 5.53
N PHE A 102 3.97 2.61 4.28
CA PHE A 102 3.10 3.48 3.49
C PHE A 102 2.28 2.66 2.51
N ASP A 103 0.96 2.75 2.60
CA ASP A 103 0.02 2.13 1.67
C ASP A 103 -1.23 3.00 1.57
N ASP A 104 -1.78 3.18 0.37
CA ASP A 104 -3.00 3.96 0.14
C ASP A 104 -4.28 3.12 0.30
N ASN A 105 -4.12 1.79 0.35
CA ASN A 105 -5.19 0.80 0.52
C ASN A 105 -5.23 0.20 1.93
N ILE A 106 -4.30 0.56 2.82
CA ILE A 106 -4.46 0.23 4.24
C ILE A 106 -5.67 0.96 4.80
N ASN A 107 -6.47 0.25 5.58
CA ASN A 107 -7.72 0.75 6.09
C ASN A 107 -7.64 0.93 7.61
N LEU A 108 -7.02 2.03 8.04
CA LEU A 108 -6.78 2.28 9.47
C LEU A 108 -8.06 2.63 10.24
N HIS A 109 -9.12 3.05 9.54
CA HIS A 109 -10.39 3.42 10.17
C HIS A 109 -11.31 2.22 10.50
N LEU A 110 -11.11 1.06 9.87
CA LEU A 110 -11.88 -0.17 10.16
C LEU A 110 -11.25 -1.05 11.25
N GLY A 111 -10.17 -0.58 11.88
CA GLY A 111 -9.40 -1.34 12.86
C GLY A 111 -8.31 -2.22 12.23
N GLY A 112 -7.50 -2.81 13.10
CA GLY A 112 -6.31 -3.58 12.75
C GLY A 112 -6.37 -5.04 13.12
N SER A 113 -7.57 -5.61 13.31
CA SER A 113 -7.71 -7.05 13.59
C SER A 113 -7.38 -7.88 12.35
N SER A 114 -7.00 -9.15 12.55
CA SER A 114 -6.67 -10.07 11.45
C SER A 114 -7.84 -10.36 10.52
N CYS A 115 -9.07 -10.22 11.02
CA CYS A 115 -10.29 -10.49 10.27
C CYS A 115 -10.92 -9.24 9.66
N SER A 116 -10.42 -8.05 9.99
CA SER A 116 -10.88 -6.80 9.40
C SER A 116 -10.42 -6.69 7.95
N ASP A 117 -11.25 -6.05 7.12
CA ASP A 117 -10.88 -5.70 5.74
C ASP A 117 -9.65 -4.78 5.76
N GLY A 118 -8.63 -5.11 4.97
CA GLY A 118 -7.42 -4.30 4.87
C GLY A 118 -6.25 -5.06 4.25
N ILE A 119 -5.11 -4.38 4.12
CA ILE A 119 -3.95 -4.85 3.35
C ILE A 119 -2.68 -5.09 4.21
N CYS A 120 -2.78 -4.97 5.54
CA CYS A 120 -1.62 -5.07 6.43
C CYS A 120 -1.69 -6.31 7.32
N ASN A 121 -0.76 -7.25 7.13
CA ASN A 121 -0.55 -8.41 7.98
C ASN A 121 0.64 -8.16 8.90
N LEU A 122 0.39 -7.47 10.02
CA LEU A 122 1.43 -7.12 10.98
C LEU A 122 1.78 -8.33 11.86
N ARG A 123 3.04 -8.79 11.82
CA ARG A 123 3.49 -9.99 12.54
C ARG A 123 4.68 -9.74 13.44
N ASP A 124 4.55 -10.14 14.69
CA ASP A 124 5.64 -10.07 15.66
C ASP A 124 6.81 -10.95 15.20
N VAL A 125 7.99 -10.34 15.03
CA VAL A 125 9.17 -11.07 14.53
C VAL A 125 9.72 -12.12 15.50
N SER A 126 9.38 -12.02 16.79
CA SER A 126 9.84 -12.91 17.85
C SER A 126 8.93 -14.11 18.05
N THR A 127 7.62 -13.92 17.98
CA THR A 127 6.62 -14.98 18.19
C THR A 127 6.04 -15.53 16.89
N GLY A 128 5.96 -14.70 15.85
CA GLY A 128 5.23 -14.97 14.62
C GLY A 128 3.72 -14.71 14.72
N GLU A 129 3.26 -14.23 15.88
CA GLU A 129 1.84 -13.95 16.11
C GLU A 129 1.38 -12.69 15.39
N TYR A 130 0.07 -12.61 15.15
CA TYR A 130 -0.55 -11.42 14.57
C TYR A 130 -0.60 -10.30 15.61
N VAL A 131 -0.25 -9.09 15.20
CA VAL A 131 -0.32 -7.90 16.05
C VAL A 131 -1.50 -7.06 15.61
N ASP A 132 -2.52 -6.96 16.46
CA ASP A 132 -3.65 -6.08 16.24
C ASP A 132 -3.21 -4.62 16.33
N PHE A 133 -3.39 -3.88 15.25
CA PHE A 133 -3.02 -2.46 15.14
C PHE A 133 -4.22 -1.49 15.24
N SER A 134 -5.33 -1.96 15.80
CA SER A 134 -6.45 -1.11 16.20
C SER A 134 -6.02 -0.11 17.27
N ILE A 135 -6.65 1.07 17.28
CA ILE A 135 -6.39 2.10 18.30
C ILE A 135 -6.65 1.51 19.70
N GLY A 136 -5.68 1.67 20.60
CA GLY A 136 -5.73 1.17 21.97
C GLY A 136 -5.28 -0.29 22.16
N GLN A 137 -4.95 -1.01 21.08
CA GLN A 137 -4.37 -2.35 21.14
C GLN A 137 -2.86 -2.28 20.91
N ASN A 138 -2.07 -3.09 21.62
CA ASN A 138 -0.61 -3.21 21.41
C ASN A 138 0.10 -1.84 21.32
N GLY A 139 -0.28 -0.90 22.20
CA GLY A 139 0.25 0.46 22.24
C GLY A 139 -0.07 1.35 21.04
N PHE A 140 -0.95 0.96 20.12
CA PHE A 140 -1.29 1.77 18.95
C PHE A 140 -2.16 2.98 19.28
N ALA A 141 -1.75 4.13 18.77
CA ALA A 141 -2.52 5.37 18.79
C ALA A 141 -2.67 5.91 17.37
N ALA A 142 -3.75 6.66 17.14
CA ALA A 142 -3.97 7.37 15.89
C ALA A 142 -3.42 8.80 15.96
N ASP A 143 -2.87 9.21 14.84
CA ASP A 143 -2.36 10.54 14.56
C ASP A 143 -2.74 10.89 13.11
N ASN A 144 -2.59 12.15 12.73
CA ASN A 144 -2.81 12.59 11.36
C ASN A 144 -1.58 13.36 10.86
N ALA A 145 -1.34 13.23 9.56
CA ALA A 145 -0.48 14.13 8.81
C ALA A 145 -1.33 14.83 7.76
N TYR A 146 -1.07 16.12 7.57
CA TYR A 146 -1.80 16.93 6.58
C TYR A 146 -3.33 16.85 6.81
N ARG A 147 -4.12 16.73 5.74
CA ARG A 147 -5.58 16.79 5.84
C ARG A 147 -6.24 15.42 5.87
N HIS A 148 -5.69 14.43 5.15
CA HIS A 148 -6.36 13.15 4.88
C HIS A 148 -5.51 11.93 5.21
N THR A 149 -4.23 12.11 5.52
CA THR A 149 -3.31 11.02 5.86
C THR A 149 -3.50 10.61 7.30
N VAL A 150 -3.89 9.36 7.50
CA VAL A 150 -4.06 8.76 8.83
C VAL A 150 -2.82 7.96 9.17
N ILE A 151 -2.35 8.07 10.41
CA ILE A 151 -1.16 7.38 10.90
C ILE A 151 -1.52 6.61 12.16
N HIS A 152 -1.22 5.32 12.19
CA HIS A 152 -1.22 4.53 13.42
C HIS A 152 0.24 4.27 13.83
N HIS A 153 0.61 4.62 15.05
CA HIS A 153 1.94 4.35 15.58
C HIS A 153 1.84 3.66 16.94
N SER A 154 2.77 2.77 17.25
CA SER A 154 2.77 2.01 18.51
C SER A 154 3.84 2.47 19.49
N THR A 155 3.53 2.39 20.78
CA THR A 155 4.51 2.50 21.88
C THR A 155 5.12 1.15 22.28
N GLU A 156 4.45 0.04 21.96
CA GLU A 156 4.89 -1.32 22.27
C GLU A 156 5.65 -1.96 21.11
N TYR A 157 5.44 -1.46 19.89
CA TYR A 157 6.10 -1.88 18.67
C TYR A 157 6.73 -0.66 17.98
N ARG A 158 7.91 -0.82 17.38
CA ARG A 158 8.60 0.22 16.60
C ARG A 158 8.06 0.29 15.18
N ASN A 159 6.73 0.38 15.09
CA ASN A 159 5.98 0.33 13.84
C ASN A 159 5.16 1.62 13.68
N VAL A 160 5.17 2.14 12.46
CA VAL A 160 4.35 3.26 12.02
C VAL A 160 3.65 2.82 10.74
N LEU A 161 2.32 2.79 10.77
CA LEU A 161 1.47 2.44 9.65
C LEU A 161 0.84 3.73 9.13
N VAL A 162 1.00 4.01 7.84
CA VAL A 162 0.56 5.24 7.21
C VAL A 162 -0.44 4.90 6.13
N GLN A 163 -1.69 5.27 6.35
CA GLN A 163 -2.70 5.32 5.30
C GLN A 163 -2.46 6.56 4.45
N ALA A 164 -1.67 6.37 3.40
CA ALA A 164 -1.24 7.46 2.55
C ALA A 164 -2.42 8.06 1.79
N ASN A 165 -2.44 9.38 1.67
CA ASN A 165 -3.40 10.07 0.80
C ASN A 165 -2.68 10.76 -0.35
N ILE A 166 -3.11 10.44 -1.55
CA ILE A 166 -2.54 10.99 -2.78
C ILE A 166 -2.68 12.51 -2.88
N LEU A 167 -3.80 13.11 -2.44
CA LEU A 167 -3.97 14.55 -2.50
C LEU A 167 -2.99 15.26 -1.57
N ASP A 168 -2.79 14.74 -0.36
CA ASP A 168 -1.78 15.26 0.55
C ASP A 168 -0.36 15.08 -0.03
N ALA A 169 -0.07 13.93 -0.63
CA ALA A 169 1.24 13.65 -1.22
C ALA A 169 1.56 14.56 -2.40
N MET A 170 0.57 14.86 -3.25
CA MET A 170 0.75 15.77 -4.38
C MET A 170 0.80 17.23 -3.96
N ALA A 171 0.12 17.61 -2.89
CA ALA A 171 0.14 18.98 -2.37
C ALA A 171 1.44 19.32 -1.61
N ASN A 172 2.24 18.32 -1.22
CA ASN A 172 3.41 18.51 -0.36
C ASN A 172 4.62 17.78 -0.92
N ALA A 173 5.61 18.53 -1.45
CA ALA A 173 6.83 17.95 -2.01
C ALA A 173 7.63 17.08 -1.01
N ASP A 174 7.55 17.42 0.28
CA ASP A 174 8.20 16.71 1.38
C ASP A 174 7.27 15.72 2.11
N TYR A 175 6.20 15.25 1.46
CA TYR A 175 5.18 14.40 2.09
C TYR A 175 5.77 13.18 2.82
N PHE A 176 6.53 12.34 2.11
CA PHE A 176 7.11 11.15 2.70
C PHE A 176 8.25 11.45 3.66
N SER A 177 9.13 12.39 3.28
CA SER A 177 10.31 12.75 4.07
C SER A 177 9.93 13.36 5.41
N SER A 178 8.92 14.23 5.47
CA SER A 178 8.44 14.86 6.70
C SER A 178 7.80 13.86 7.66
N ILE A 179 6.99 12.91 7.16
CA ILE A 179 6.39 11.85 7.98
C ILE A 179 7.49 10.95 8.55
N ILE A 180 8.46 10.55 7.72
CA ILE A 180 9.60 9.75 8.18
C ILE A 180 10.40 10.51 9.26
N GLN A 181 10.67 11.80 9.04
CA GLN A 181 11.39 12.64 10.01
C GLN A 181 10.63 12.82 11.33
N ARG A 182 9.30 12.86 11.29
CA ARG A 182 8.45 12.97 12.49
C ARG A 182 8.57 11.75 13.40
N TYR A 183 8.68 10.55 12.83
CA TYR A 183 8.65 9.31 13.63
C TYR A 183 10.01 8.64 13.83
N ARG A 184 11.08 9.06 13.13
CA ARG A 184 12.43 8.54 13.40
C ARG A 184 12.90 8.91 14.80
N GLN A 185 13.62 8.02 15.48
CA GLN A 185 14.36 8.35 16.69
C GLN A 185 15.87 8.35 16.44
N PRO A 186 16.65 9.12 17.24
CA PRO A 186 18.10 9.10 17.14
C PRO A 186 18.68 7.69 17.31
N GLY A 187 19.62 7.32 16.44
CA GLY A 187 20.30 6.02 16.47
C GLY A 187 19.52 4.86 15.82
N GLU A 188 18.26 5.06 15.43
CA GLU A 188 17.49 4.02 14.76
C GLU A 188 17.87 3.86 13.28
N LYS A 189 17.91 2.60 12.81
CA LYS A 189 17.86 2.28 11.38
C LYS A 189 16.39 2.18 10.94
N LEU A 190 16.06 2.75 9.79
CA LEU A 190 14.71 2.75 9.26
C LEU A 190 14.54 1.63 8.22
N LEU A 191 13.45 0.88 8.33
CA LEU A 191 12.94 -0.03 7.31
C LEU A 191 11.65 0.57 6.76
N VAL A 192 11.69 1.11 5.55
CA VAL A 192 10.53 1.80 4.96
C VAL A 192 9.95 0.94 3.84
N PHE A 193 8.70 0.54 4.03
CA PHE A 193 7.90 -0.22 3.08
C PHE A 193 6.96 0.72 2.33
N PHE A 194 6.95 0.62 1.01
CA PHE A 194 6.04 1.36 0.15
C PHE A 194 5.24 0.41 -0.72
N ASP A 195 3.92 0.54 -0.65
CA ASP A 195 3.02 0.01 -1.66
C ASP A 195 1.86 0.98 -1.82
N VAL A 196 2.21 2.11 -2.40
CA VAL A 196 1.31 3.19 -2.74
C VAL A 196 1.14 3.21 -4.25
N ASN A 197 0.34 2.27 -4.74
CA ASN A 197 -0.07 2.22 -6.14
C ASN A 197 -0.85 3.48 -6.44
N GLY A 198 -0.21 4.48 -7.03
CA GLY A 198 -0.86 5.78 -7.10
C GLY A 198 -0.04 6.95 -6.58
N THR A 199 1.02 6.74 -5.79
CA THR A 199 1.67 7.87 -5.08
C THR A 199 3.17 7.98 -5.34
N ILE A 200 3.87 6.90 -5.73
CA ILE A 200 5.32 6.94 -5.99
C ILE A 200 5.66 6.60 -7.45
N VAL A 201 5.04 5.57 -8.00
CA VAL A 201 5.16 5.23 -9.43
C VAL A 201 3.76 4.94 -9.93
N TRP A 202 3.33 5.68 -10.95
CA TRP A 202 2.08 5.45 -11.61
C TRP A 202 2.28 4.48 -12.78
N ASP A 203 1.45 3.44 -12.88
CA ASP A 203 1.25 2.74 -14.16
C ASP A 203 0.89 3.74 -15.28
N ASP A 204 0.29 4.88 -14.91
CA ASP A 204 0.01 6.01 -15.79
C ASP A 204 1.25 6.79 -16.27
N THR A 205 2.36 6.83 -15.49
CA THR A 205 3.64 7.39 -15.99
C THR A 205 4.32 6.44 -16.99
N VAL A 206 4.09 5.13 -16.87
CA VAL A 206 4.52 4.15 -17.88
C VAL A 206 3.68 4.28 -19.17
N SER A 207 2.46 4.82 -19.07
CA SER A 207 1.58 5.11 -20.21
C SER A 207 1.61 6.57 -20.68
N GLY A 208 2.62 7.34 -20.26
CA GLY A 208 2.93 8.66 -20.82
C GLY A 208 2.05 9.82 -20.35
N LYS A 209 1.23 9.63 -19.30
CA LYS A 209 0.40 10.71 -18.75
C LYS A 209 1.23 11.66 -17.88
N GLY A 210 0.92 12.96 -17.96
CA GLY A 210 1.54 13.99 -17.14
C GLY A 210 1.03 14.00 -15.70
N HIS A 211 1.80 14.55 -14.76
CA HIS A 211 1.42 14.63 -13.34
C HIS A 211 0.05 15.28 -13.10
N SER A 212 -0.26 16.34 -13.85
CA SER A 212 -1.53 17.08 -13.73
C SER A 212 -2.72 16.22 -14.15
N GLU A 213 -2.57 15.38 -15.17
CA GLU A 213 -3.66 14.60 -15.74
C GLU A 213 -4.15 13.56 -14.74
N VAL A 214 -3.19 12.87 -14.13
CA VAL A 214 -3.53 11.84 -13.17
C VAL A 214 -3.94 12.45 -11.82
N LEU A 215 -3.45 13.65 -11.45
CA LEU A 215 -4.01 14.41 -10.32
C LEU A 215 -5.50 14.66 -10.54
N LEU A 216 -5.89 15.14 -11.73
CA LEU A 216 -7.29 15.44 -12.05
C LEU A 216 -8.14 14.17 -12.02
N SER A 217 -7.67 13.09 -12.65
CA SER A 217 -8.33 11.77 -12.59
C SER A 217 -8.52 11.27 -11.15
N THR A 218 -7.53 11.50 -10.31
CA THR A 218 -7.56 11.13 -8.90
C THR A 218 -8.52 12.00 -8.10
N MET A 219 -8.48 13.33 -8.28
CA MET A 219 -9.42 14.26 -7.65
C MET A 219 -10.88 13.94 -8.02
N PHE A 220 -11.13 13.58 -9.29
CA PHE A 220 -12.45 13.22 -9.79
C PHE A 220 -12.97 11.89 -9.21
N ARG A 221 -12.10 11.04 -8.65
CA ARG A 221 -12.52 9.88 -7.85
C ARG A 221 -13.17 10.29 -6.53
N PHE A 222 -12.78 11.45 -5.98
CA PHE A 222 -13.29 11.96 -4.70
C PHE A 222 -14.43 12.98 -4.87
N GLY A 223 -14.52 13.63 -6.04
CA GLY A 223 -15.67 14.47 -6.40
C GLY A 223 -16.88 13.64 -6.80
N GLU A 224 -18.08 14.13 -6.48
CA GLU A 224 -19.34 13.41 -6.73
C GLU A 224 -20.41 14.31 -7.31
N VAL A 225 -21.23 13.74 -8.19
CA VAL A 225 -22.48 14.33 -8.63
C VAL A 225 -23.61 13.72 -7.81
N ARG A 226 -24.43 14.57 -7.19
CA ARG A 226 -25.56 14.19 -6.34
C ARG A 226 -26.84 14.80 -6.91
N PRO A 227 -27.43 14.19 -7.94
CA PRO A 227 -28.64 14.73 -8.55
C PRO A 227 -29.81 14.66 -7.56
N THR A 228 -30.63 15.70 -7.49
CA THR A 228 -31.84 15.75 -6.64
C THR A 228 -33.05 15.10 -7.29
N GLY A 229 -32.93 14.70 -8.56
CA GLY A 229 -33.91 14.00 -9.38
C GLY A 229 -33.23 13.52 -10.65
N THR A 230 -33.96 12.86 -11.54
CA THR A 230 -33.35 12.40 -12.81
C THR A 230 -32.88 13.59 -13.64
N VAL A 231 -31.60 13.62 -14.01
CA VAL A 231 -31.01 14.63 -14.91
C VAL A 231 -30.20 13.91 -15.99
N ASP A 232 -30.30 14.38 -17.24
CA ASP A 232 -29.43 13.92 -18.32
C ASP A 232 -28.22 14.85 -18.43
N PHE A 233 -27.03 14.30 -18.22
CA PHE A 233 -25.76 15.00 -18.36
C PHE A 233 -25.24 14.85 -19.79
N SER A 234 -25.03 15.96 -20.48
CA SER A 234 -24.57 15.98 -21.86
C SER A 234 -23.12 16.46 -21.95
N TRP A 235 -22.29 15.73 -22.70
CA TRP A 235 -20.94 16.14 -23.06
C TRP A 235 -20.81 16.27 -24.58
N ALA A 236 -20.12 17.30 -25.06
CA ALA A 236 -20.01 17.56 -26.49
C ALA A 236 -19.45 16.34 -27.25
N GLY A 237 -20.18 15.89 -28.28
CA GLY A 237 -19.78 14.75 -29.11
C GLY A 237 -19.99 13.37 -28.48
N LYS A 238 -20.63 13.28 -27.30
CA LYS A 238 -20.93 11.99 -26.63
C LYS A 238 -22.43 11.86 -26.33
N PRO A 239 -22.97 10.63 -26.22
CA PRO A 239 -24.35 10.41 -25.79
C PRO A 239 -24.58 10.97 -24.38
N PRO A 240 -25.78 11.50 -24.08
CA PRO A 240 -26.12 11.92 -22.71
C PRO A 240 -26.09 10.75 -21.73
N VAL A 241 -25.58 11.00 -20.53
CA VAL A 241 -25.58 10.05 -19.41
C VAL A 241 -26.71 10.41 -18.47
N ARG A 242 -27.64 9.47 -18.27
CA ARG A 242 -28.74 9.64 -17.32
C ARG A 242 -28.26 9.46 -15.89
N LEU A 243 -28.43 10.49 -15.06
CA LEU A 243 -28.07 10.52 -13.66
C LEU A 243 -29.31 10.44 -12.79
N ASP A 244 -29.53 9.29 -12.18
CA ASP A 244 -30.64 9.01 -11.25
C ASP A 244 -30.17 8.71 -9.82
N LYS A 245 -28.86 8.54 -9.62
CA LYS A 245 -28.23 8.25 -8.34
C LYS A 245 -26.87 8.95 -8.20
N ARG A 246 -26.39 9.01 -6.96
CA ARG A 246 -25.03 9.48 -6.64
C ARG A 246 -23.99 8.63 -7.37
N MET A 247 -23.03 9.28 -8.01
CA MET A 247 -21.83 8.66 -8.56
C MET A 247 -20.63 9.62 -8.47
N THR A 248 -19.43 9.06 -8.51
CA THR A 248 -18.19 9.86 -8.57
C THR A 248 -18.08 10.54 -9.94
N LEU A 249 -17.38 11.68 -10.02
CA LEU A 249 -17.10 12.34 -11.30
C LEU A 249 -16.30 11.41 -12.22
N ARG A 250 -15.41 10.57 -11.66
CA ARG A 250 -14.67 9.57 -12.44
C ARG A 250 -15.58 8.50 -13.06
N GLN A 251 -16.61 8.05 -12.33
CA GLN A 251 -17.64 7.16 -12.89
C GLN A 251 -18.42 7.85 -14.00
N LEU A 252 -18.83 9.12 -13.79
CA LEU A 252 -19.52 9.90 -14.82
C LEU A 252 -18.69 9.99 -16.11
N VAL A 253 -17.40 10.30 -16.03
CA VAL A 253 -16.50 10.34 -17.20
C VAL A 253 -16.40 8.97 -17.88
N SER A 254 -16.40 7.89 -17.10
CA SER A 254 -16.43 6.52 -17.65
C SER A 254 -17.74 6.20 -18.37
N GLU A 255 -18.88 6.72 -17.92
CA GLU A 255 -20.16 6.57 -18.60
C GLU A 255 -20.21 7.42 -19.87
N ILE A 256 -19.70 8.67 -19.82
CA ILE A 256 -19.58 9.57 -20.98
C ILE A 256 -18.70 8.95 -22.07
N SER A 257 -17.61 8.26 -21.67
CA SER A 257 -16.72 7.63 -22.63
C SER A 257 -17.41 6.50 -23.40
N ASN A 258 -18.44 5.86 -22.83
CA ASN A 258 -19.16 4.74 -23.45
C ASN A 258 -18.19 3.66 -23.98
N LYS A 259 -17.24 3.24 -23.12
CA LYS A 259 -16.17 2.27 -23.45
C LYS A 259 -15.14 2.75 -24.49
N ASP A 260 -15.14 4.02 -24.87
CA ASP A 260 -14.08 4.65 -25.65
C ASP A 260 -12.85 4.87 -24.76
N ALA A 261 -11.88 3.96 -24.86
CA ALA A 261 -10.66 4.00 -24.06
C ALA A 261 -9.79 5.22 -24.38
N ASP A 262 -9.74 5.65 -25.64
CA ASP A 262 -8.92 6.78 -26.08
C ASP A 262 -9.48 8.09 -25.55
N PHE A 263 -10.81 8.27 -25.65
CA PHE A 263 -11.48 9.42 -25.03
C PHE A 263 -11.29 9.42 -23.51
N TYR A 264 -11.48 8.27 -22.85
CA TYR A 264 -11.33 8.20 -21.40
C TYR A 264 -9.91 8.55 -20.96
N SER A 265 -8.90 8.07 -21.70
CA SER A 265 -7.50 8.36 -21.41
C SER A 265 -7.17 9.84 -21.65
N GLY A 266 -7.64 10.41 -22.77
CA GLY A 266 -7.42 11.81 -23.14
C GLY A 266 -8.32 12.83 -22.44
N PHE A 267 -9.32 12.38 -21.67
CA PHE A 267 -10.22 13.28 -20.95
C PHE A 267 -9.48 14.12 -19.90
N TRP A 268 -8.47 13.55 -19.26
CA TRP A 268 -7.86 14.08 -18.04
C TRP A 268 -6.90 15.26 -18.29
N THR A 269 -7.40 16.36 -18.83
CA THR A 269 -6.64 17.58 -19.05
C THR A 269 -7.24 18.74 -18.27
N LEU A 270 -6.43 19.76 -17.97
CA LEU A 270 -6.91 21.01 -17.32
C LEU A 270 -8.01 21.73 -18.13
N ALA A 271 -8.08 21.51 -19.45
CA ALA A 271 -9.11 22.13 -20.28
C ALA A 271 -10.48 21.43 -20.13
N ASN A 272 -10.49 20.14 -19.79
CA ASN A 272 -11.70 19.33 -19.67
C ASN A 272 -12.20 19.21 -18.22
N CYS A 273 -11.31 19.28 -17.24
CA CYS A 273 -11.61 19.07 -15.82
C CYS A 273 -11.86 20.39 -15.09
#